data_AF-A0A9X8ZYH5-F1
#
_entry.id   AF-A0A9X8ZYH5-F1
#
_cell.length_a   1.000
_cell.length_b   1.000
_cell.length_c   1.000
_cell.angle_alpha   90.00
_cell.angle_beta   90.00
_cell.angle_gamma   90.00
#
_symmetry.space_group_name_H-M   'P 1'
#
loop_
_entity.id
_entity.type
_entity.pdbx_description
1 polymer ?
#
loop_
_entity_poly.entity_id
_entity_poly.type
_entity_poly.pdbx_seq_one_letter_code
_entity_poly.pdbx_strand_id
1 'polypeptide(L)' 'NTTTALLAGTRLLLNASTPIPGSIFSPTLSTSNYSNNLITNLNAGNTISLQLFGILSVVNLVGGGSTGA' A
#
# COMPACT_ATOMS: atom_id res chain seq x y z
N ASN A 1 -8.84 2.12 4.63
CA ASN A 1 -8.68 2.64 6.01
C ASN A 1 -8.65 1.48 6.98
N THR A 2 -7.82 1.52 8.02
CA THR A 2 -7.79 0.51 9.09
C THR A 2 -8.66 0.98 10.27
N THR A 3 -9.31 0.07 11.00
CA THR A 3 -10.12 0.44 12.19
C THR A 3 -9.30 1.07 13.30
N THR A 4 -8.01 0.74 13.36
CA THR A 4 -7.05 1.19 14.36
C THR A 4 -5.77 1.59 13.63
N ALA A 5 -5.10 2.62 14.15
CA ALA A 5 -3.83 3.07 13.63
C ALA A 5 -2.85 1.89 13.56
N LEU A 6 -2.22 1.70 12.40
CA LEU A 6 -1.38 0.54 12.12
C LEU A 6 0.07 0.96 11.89
N LEU A 7 0.99 0.20 12.50
CA LEU A 7 2.42 0.28 12.20
C LEU A 7 2.75 -0.76 11.13
N ALA A 8 2.54 -0.39 9.87
CA ALA A 8 2.83 -1.22 8.71
C ALA A 8 3.35 -0.34 7.58
N GLY A 9 4.25 -0.87 6.76
CA GLY A 9 4.76 -0.17 5.60
C GLY A 9 3.87 -0.40 4.38
N THR A 10 3.77 0.58 3.50
CA THR A 10 3.12 0.47 2.19
C THR A 10 4.15 0.62 1.09
N ARG A 11 4.01 -0.13 0.00
CA ARG A 11 4.82 0.04 -1.21
C ARG A 11 4.00 -0.26 -2.45
N LEU A 12 4.37 0.33 -3.57
CA LEU A 12 3.85 -0.05 -4.88
C LEU A 12 4.76 -1.11 -5.51
N LEU A 13 4.15 -2.12 -6.10
CA LEU A 13 4.82 -3.17 -6.85
C LEU A 13 4.47 -3.03 -8.33
N LEU A 14 5.50 -3.01 -9.16
CA LEU A 14 5.41 -3.20 -10.59
C LEU A 14 5.29 -4.71 -10.87
N ASN A 15 4.27 -5.10 -11.62
CA ASN A 15 4.03 -6.47 -12.04
C ASN A 15 4.05 -7.46 -10.86
N ALA A 16 3.45 -7.06 -9.73
CA ALA A 16 3.29 -7.82 -8.49
C ALA A 16 4.57 -8.26 -7.75
N SER A 17 5.77 -7.97 -8.26
CA SER A 17 7.02 -8.48 -7.68
C SER A 17 8.04 -7.38 -7.41
N THR A 18 8.20 -6.44 -8.33
CA THR A 18 9.29 -5.45 -8.27
C THR A 18 8.83 -4.19 -7.51
N PRO A 19 9.40 -3.86 -6.34
CA PRO A 19 9.05 -2.62 -5.65
C PRO A 19 9.45 -1.40 -6.46
N ILE A 20 8.56 -0.42 -6.57
CA ILE A 20 8.86 0.85 -7.24
C ILE A 20 9.68 1.72 -6.27
N PRO A 21 10.90 2.13 -6.61
CA PRO A 21 11.71 3.03 -5.77
C PRO A 21 10.95 4.33 -5.48
N GLY A 22 11.05 4.84 -4.25
CA GLY A 22 10.32 6.02 -3.80
C GLY A 22 8.85 5.77 -3.43
N SER A 23 8.30 4.59 -3.73
CA SER A 23 6.94 4.22 -3.29
C SER A 23 6.86 3.66 -1.87
N ILE A 24 8.00 3.21 -1.34
CA ILE A 24 8.09 2.56 -0.03
C ILE A 24 7.93 3.63 1.06
N PHE A 25 6.87 3.49 1.84
CA PHE A 25 6.57 4.35 2.98
C PHE A 25 6.36 3.50 4.22
N SER A 26 7.25 3.64 5.19
CA SER A 26 7.18 2.95 6.49
C SER A 26 6.99 4.01 7.58
N PRO A 27 5.79 4.13 8.16
CA PRO A 27 5.57 5.09 9.22
C PRO A 27 6.32 4.66 10.48
N THR A 28 6.80 5.63 11.26
CA THR A 28 7.45 5.39 12.57
C THR A 28 6.44 5.30 13.71
N LEU A 29 5.22 5.83 13.50
CA LEU A 29 4.10 5.80 14.43
C LEU A 29 2.89 5.19 13.74
N SER A 30 2.04 4.51 14.50
CA SER A 30 0.81 3.93 13.96
C SER A 30 -0.05 5.00 13.29
N THR A 31 -0.48 4.76 12.05
CA THR A 31 -1.36 5.65 11.29
C THR A 31 -2.48 4.86 10.61
N SER A 32 -3.63 5.49 10.39
CA SER A 32 -4.73 4.91 9.61
C SER A 32 -4.75 5.38 8.16
N ASN A 33 -3.94 6.38 7.81
CA ASN A 33 -3.85 6.98 6.48
C ASN A 33 -2.41 6.93 5.98
N TYR A 34 -2.24 6.42 4.76
CA TYR A 34 -0.97 6.31 4.07
C TYR A 34 -1.06 7.13 2.79
N SER A 35 -0.19 8.12 2.64
CA SER A 35 -0.15 8.97 1.45
C SER A 35 1.29 9.06 0.97
N ASN A 36 1.49 8.78 -0.32
CA ASN A 36 2.76 8.93 -1.00
C ASN A 36 2.50 9.24 -2.47
N ASN A 37 3.19 10.24 -3.02
CA ASN A 37 3.02 10.68 -4.40
C ASN A 37 4.35 10.57 -5.13
N LEU A 38 4.34 9.91 -6.29
CA LEU A 38 5.53 9.72 -7.11
C LEU A 38 5.18 9.65 -8.59
N ILE A 39 6.18 9.93 -9.44
CA ILE A 39 6.09 9.83 -10.89
C ILE A 39 7.06 8.74 -11.33
N THR A 40 6.60 7.81 -12.16
CA THR A 40 7.44 6.73 -12.70
C THR A 40 7.00 6.37 -14.12
N ASN A 41 7.95 5.89 -14.92
CA ASN A 41 7.68 5.50 -16.30
C ASN A 41 7.15 4.06 -16.33
N LEU A 42 6.09 3.82 -17.11
CA LEU A 42 5.50 2.50 -17.32
C LEU A 42 5.55 2.15 -18.80
N ASN A 43 5.87 0.88 -19.09
CA ASN A 43 5.69 0.31 -20.42
C ASN A 43 4.25 -0.19 -20.57
N ALA A 44 3.77 -0.30 -21.81
CA ALA A 44 2.46 -0.89 -22.08
C ALA A 44 2.37 -2.32 -21.52
N GLY A 45 1.25 -2.63 -20.86
CA GLY A 45 1.02 -3.93 -20.21
C GLY A 45 1.54 -4.05 -18.77
N ASN A 46 2.26 -3.04 -18.26
CA ASN A 46 2.65 -3.02 -16.85
C ASN A 46 1.45 -2.86 -15.92
N THR A 47 1.49 -3.53 -14.77
CA THR A 47 0.48 -3.39 -13.70
C THR A 47 1.11 -2.81 -12.44
N ILE A 48 0.31 -2.04 -11.69
CA ILE A 48 0.69 -1.50 -10.39
C ILE A 48 -0.19 -2.12 -9.32
N SER A 49 0.43 -2.66 -8.28
CA SER A 49 -0.25 -3.23 -7.12
C SER A 49 0.22 -2.55 -5.84
N LEU A 50 -0.72 -2.19 -4.97
CA LEU A 50 -0.40 -1.71 -3.63
C LEU A 50 -0.20 -2.91 -2.70
N GLN A 51 0.91 -2.93 -1.96
CA GLN A 51 1.17 -3.93 -0.93
C GLN A 51 1.38 -3.26 0.42
N LEU A 52 0.67 -3.76 1.43
CA LEU A 52 0.95 -3.54 2.84
C LEU A 52 1.91 -4.63 3.33
N PHE A 53 2.99 -4.26 4.02
CA PHE A 53 4.02 -5.19 4.50
C PHE A 53 4.50 -4.82 5.91
N GLY A 54 5.22 -5.75 6.56
CA GLY A 54 5.74 -5.52 7.91
C GLY A 54 4.65 -5.40 8.99
N ILE A 55 3.47 -5.96 8.75
CA ILE A 55 2.39 -6.03 9.73
C ILE A 55 2.79 -6.93 10.90
N LEU A 56 2.79 -6.38 12.12
CA LEU A 56 3.07 -7.13 13.34
C LEU A 56 1.80 -7.59 14.09
N SER A 57 0.61 -7.20 13.59
CA SER A 57 -0.67 -7.36 14.31
C SER A 57 -1.82 -7.71 13.37
N VAL A 58 -2.90 -8.25 13.95
CA VAL A 58 -4.19 -8.44 13.25
C VAL A 58 -4.80 -7.08 12.95
N VAL A 59 -5.22 -6.87 11.71
CA VAL A 59 -5.75 -5.59 11.23
C VAL A 59 -7.15 -5.81 10.69
N ASN A 60 -8.12 -5.04 11.17
CA ASN A 60 -9.43 -4.97 10.52
C ASN A 60 -9.37 -3.90 9.42
N LEU A 61 -9.45 -4.35 8.17
CA LEU A 61 -9.55 -3.46 7.02
C LEU A 61 -11.00 -3.02 6.89
N VAL A 62 -11.23 -1.71 7.03
CA VAL A 62 -12.52 -1.12 6.67
C VAL A 62 -12.42 -0.74 5.20
N GLY A 63 -13.02 -1.58 4.36
CA GLY A 63 -13.21 -1.23 2.95
C GLY A 63 -14.17 -0.05 2.84
N GLY A 64 -13.81 0.96 2.05
CA GLY A 64 -14.84 1.61 1.24
C GLY A 64 -15.18 0.57 0.17
N GLY A 65 -16.15 -0.30 0.45
CA GLY A 65 -16.36 -1.53 -0.30
C GLY A 65 -16.37 -1.28 -1.81
N SER A 66 -15.51 -1.96 -2.57
CA SER A 66 -15.97 -2.39 -3.88
C SER A 66 -16.91 -3.54 -3.60
N THR A 67 -18.22 -3.30 -3.57
CA THR A 67 -19.17 -4.34 -3.94
C THR A 67 -18.96 -4.61 -5.42
N GLY A 68 -17.90 -5.35 -5.74
CA GLY A 68 -17.71 -5.96 -7.03
C GLY A 68 -18.60 -7.20 -7.08
N ALA A 69 -19.85 -7.00 -7.51
CA ALA A 69 -20.71 -7.97 -8.17
C ALA A 69 -21.94 -7.20 -8.69
#